data_AF-A0A4Q2RSY9-F1
#
_entry.id   AF-A0A4Q2RSY9-F1
#
_cell.length_a   1.000
_cell.length_b   1.000
_cell.length_c   1.000
_cell.angle_alpha   90.00
_cell.angle_beta   90.00
_cell.angle_gamma   90.00
#
_symmetry.space_group_name_H-M   'P 1'
#
loop_
_entity.id
_entity.type
_entity.pdbx_description
1 polymer ?
#
loop_
_entity_poly.entity_id
_entity_poly.type
_entity_poly.pdbx_seq_one_letter_code
_entity_poly.pdbx_strand_id
1 'polypeptide(L)'
;MDDVARIDAIAGEIAAERRRQVTRWGRQDHPSVGPAGTEPFRPVVERWRAVNDARMDSGAHSWDAILLEEVFEALVESDPARRRAELVQVAAVAAAEIEAIDRAAATSAGGAR
;
A
#
# COMPACT_ATOMS: atom_id res chain seq x y z
N MET A 1 -7.48 -15.65 16.32
CA MET A 1 -8.09 -14.34 16.00
C MET A 1 -8.73 -14.51 14.64
N ASP A 2 -10.04 -14.28 14.53
CA ASP A 2 -10.69 -14.24 13.22
C ASP A 2 -10.12 -13.09 12.37
N ASP A 3 -10.25 -13.18 11.05
CA ASP A 3 -9.60 -12.23 10.14
C ASP A 3 -10.17 -10.81 10.28
N VAL A 4 -11.45 -10.67 10.64
CA VAL A 4 -12.08 -9.37 10.89
C VAL A 4 -11.43 -8.67 12.08
N ALA A 5 -11.21 -9.38 13.18
CA ALA A 5 -10.54 -8.84 14.36
C ALA A 5 -9.09 -8.42 14.08
N ARG A 6 -8.39 -9.11 13.17
CA ARG A 6 -7.04 -8.71 12.74
C ARG A 6 -7.08 -7.43 11.89
N ILE A 7 -8.02 -7.36 10.95
CA ILE A 7 -8.24 -6.16 10.13
C ILE A 7 -8.51 -4.94 11.03
N ASP A 8 -9.39 -5.08 12.03
CA ASP A 8 -9.72 -4.00 12.97
C ASP A 8 -8.51 -3.56 13.80
N ALA A 9 -7.67 -4.52 14.23
CA ALA A 9 -6.45 -4.22 14.98
C ALA A 9 -5.47 -3.38 14.13
N ILE A 10 -5.21 -3.81 12.90
CA ILE A 10 -4.32 -3.09 11.96
C ILE A 10 -4.88 -1.70 11.62
N ALA A 11 -6.19 -1.60 11.37
CA ALA A 11 -6.84 -0.31 11.17
C ALA A 11 -6.67 0.62 12.39
N GLY A 12 -6.70 0.07 13.60
CA GLY A 12 -6.39 0.77 14.85
C GLY A 12 -4.96 1.31 14.90
N GLU A 13 -3.97 0.52 14.46
CA GLU A 13 -2.57 0.93 14.38
C GLU A 13 -2.34 2.04 13.36
N ILE A 14 -2.94 1.91 12.17
CA ILE A 14 -2.91 2.95 11.12
C ILE A 14 -3.52 4.25 11.65
N ALA A 15 -4.67 4.17 12.33
CA ALA A 15 -5.31 5.33 12.92
C ALA A 15 -4.45 5.97 14.02
N ALA A 16 -3.78 5.17 14.85
CA ALA A 16 -2.87 5.65 15.87
C ALA A 16 -1.66 6.37 15.25
N GLU A 17 -1.08 5.83 14.18
CA GLU A 17 -0.01 6.49 13.43
C GLU A 17 -0.48 7.82 12.83
N ARG A 18 -1.65 7.85 12.20
CA ARG A 18 -2.19 9.09 11.63
C ARG A 18 -2.37 10.16 12.72
N ARG A 19 -2.84 9.80 13.91
CA ARG A 19 -2.93 10.73 15.06
C ARG A 19 -1.56 11.25 15.48
N ARG A 20 -0.54 10.38 15.59
CA ARG A 20 0.84 10.80 15.88
C ARG A 20 1.37 11.80 14.85
N GLN A 21 1.09 11.57 13.56
CA GLN A 21 1.46 12.50 12.50
C GLN A 21 0.75 13.85 12.63
N VAL A 22 -0.54 13.88 13.00
CA VAL A 22 -1.24 15.15 13.31
C VAL A 22 -0.55 15.86 14.49
N THR A 23 -0.25 15.14 15.57
CA THR A 23 0.42 15.74 16.74
C THR A 23 1.79 16.31 16.39
N ARG A 24 2.55 15.61 15.53
CA ARG A 24 3.92 16.00 15.17
C ARG A 24 3.98 17.10 14.12
N TRP A 25 3.12 17.04 13.10
CA TRP A 25 3.22 17.87 11.89
C TRP A 25 1.98 18.73 11.63
N GLY A 26 0.93 18.63 12.45
CA GLY A 26 -0.34 19.33 12.27
C GLY A 26 -1.21 18.76 11.14
N ARG A 27 -2.17 19.58 10.68
CA ARG A 27 -2.98 19.30 9.48
C ARG A 27 -2.08 19.34 8.24
N GLN A 28 -2.30 18.42 7.30
CA GLN A 28 -1.56 18.34 6.04
C GLN A 28 -2.56 18.43 4.89
N ASP A 29 -2.46 19.49 4.08
CA ASP A 29 -3.34 19.75 2.92
C ASP A 29 -2.50 20.00 1.67
N HIS A 30 -1.68 19.01 1.29
CA HIS A 30 -0.83 19.11 0.11
C HIS A 30 -1.61 18.79 -1.16
N PRO A 31 -1.24 19.39 -2.31
CA PRO A 31 -1.71 18.93 -3.61
C PRO A 31 -1.42 17.43 -3.81
N SER A 32 -2.35 16.70 -4.42
CA SER A 32 -2.17 15.26 -4.68
C SER A 32 -1.09 14.96 -5.72
N VAL A 33 -0.78 15.93 -6.59
CA VAL A 33 0.32 15.87 -7.56
C VAL A 33 1.13 17.15 -7.49
N GLY A 34 2.43 17.02 -7.69
CA GLY A 34 3.33 18.17 -7.78
C GLY A 34 3.06 19.01 -9.03
N PRO A 35 3.75 20.16 -9.18
CA PRO A 35 3.54 21.09 -10.30
C PRO A 35 3.74 20.48 -11.70
N ALA A 36 4.54 19.43 -11.81
CA ALA A 36 4.77 18.71 -13.07
C ALA A 36 3.63 17.74 -13.46
N GLY A 37 2.58 17.63 -12.64
CA GLY A 37 1.49 16.70 -12.85
C GLY A 37 1.92 15.24 -12.71
N THR A 38 1.30 14.35 -13.49
CA THR A 38 1.54 12.91 -13.45
C THR A 38 2.60 12.44 -14.45
N GLU A 39 2.99 13.30 -15.40
CA GLU A 39 3.94 12.99 -16.49
C GLU A 39 5.28 12.40 -16.00
N PRO A 40 5.91 12.89 -14.91
CA PRO A 40 7.14 12.30 -14.40
C PRO A 40 7.01 10.84 -13.96
N PHE A 41 5.80 10.38 -13.60
CA PHE A 41 5.57 9.01 -13.17
C PHE A 41 5.38 8.04 -14.33
N ARG A 42 4.96 8.52 -15.52
CA ARG A 42 4.59 7.62 -16.64
C ARG A 42 5.70 6.66 -17.06
N PRO A 43 6.96 7.09 -17.27
CA PRO A 43 8.03 6.16 -17.65
C PRO A 43 8.34 5.12 -16.55
N VAL A 44 8.15 5.50 -15.28
CA VAL A 44 8.34 4.61 -14.13
C VAL A 44 7.22 3.58 -14.06
N VAL A 45 5.98 4.00 -14.26
CA VAL A 45 4.79 3.15 -14.30
C VAL A 45 4.92 2.11 -15.41
N GLU A 46 5.29 2.52 -16.63
CA GLU A 46 5.47 1.61 -17.77
C GLU A 46 6.57 0.59 -17.51
N ARG A 47 7.71 1.04 -16.97
CA ARG A 47 8.80 0.14 -16.58
C ARG A 47 8.37 -0.84 -15.50
N TRP A 48 7.61 -0.38 -14.50
CA TRP A 48 7.18 -1.22 -13.41
C TRP A 48 6.13 -2.24 -13.85
N ARG A 49 5.19 -1.85 -14.72
CA ARG A 49 4.25 -2.77 -15.37
C ARG A 49 4.98 -3.90 -16.08
N ALA A 50 5.99 -3.59 -16.90
CA ALA A 50 6.77 -4.62 -17.57
C ALA A 50 7.50 -5.58 -16.60
N VAL A 51 7.97 -5.07 -15.45
CA VAL A 51 8.56 -5.91 -14.39
C VAL A 51 7.50 -6.79 -13.73
N ASN A 52 6.32 -6.24 -13.44
CA ASN A 52 5.22 -6.97 -12.83
C ASN A 52 4.69 -8.05 -13.77
N ASP A 53 4.43 -7.73 -15.04
CA ASP A 53 3.99 -8.68 -16.07
C ASP A 53 4.95 -9.88 -16.16
N ALA A 54 6.27 -9.63 -16.20
CA ALA A 54 7.26 -10.71 -16.21
C ALA A 54 7.26 -11.57 -14.93
N ARG A 55 6.97 -10.98 -13.77
CA ARG A 55 6.83 -11.71 -12.50
C ARG A 55 5.53 -12.51 -12.45
N MET A 56 4.44 -11.96 -12.95
CA MET A 56 3.16 -12.65 -13.09
C MET A 56 3.31 -13.88 -14.00
N ASP A 57 3.94 -13.72 -15.16
CA ASP A 57 4.17 -14.80 -16.12
C ASP A 57 5.07 -15.92 -15.57
N SER A 58 5.99 -15.59 -14.66
CA SER A 58 6.89 -16.55 -14.02
C SER A 58 6.36 -17.12 -12.69
N GLY A 59 5.18 -16.67 -12.22
CA GLY A 59 4.61 -17.05 -10.92
C GLY A 59 5.36 -16.49 -9.70
N ALA A 60 6.26 -15.53 -9.92
CA ALA A 60 7.08 -14.89 -8.89
C ALA A 60 6.37 -13.68 -8.26
N HIS A 61 5.12 -13.86 -7.85
CA HIS A 61 4.33 -12.81 -7.20
C HIS A 61 4.99 -12.35 -5.89
N SER A 62 5.03 -11.05 -5.68
CA SER A 62 5.66 -10.45 -4.50
C SER A 62 4.90 -9.22 -4.03
N TRP A 63 4.99 -8.94 -2.73
CA TRP A 63 4.27 -7.81 -2.13
C TRP A 63 4.69 -6.46 -2.69
N ASP A 64 5.96 -6.26 -3.03
CA ASP A 64 6.42 -5.03 -3.67
C ASP A 64 5.77 -4.81 -5.04
N ALA A 65 5.47 -5.88 -5.78
CA ALA A 65 4.81 -5.78 -7.06
C ALA A 65 3.34 -5.33 -6.90
N ILE A 66 2.59 -6.00 -6.02
CA ILE A 66 1.18 -5.72 -5.73
C ILE A 66 1.02 -4.31 -5.15
N LEU A 67 1.86 -3.93 -4.17
CA LEU A 67 1.77 -2.63 -3.52
C LEU A 67 2.09 -1.48 -4.49
N LEU A 68 3.16 -1.62 -5.28
CA LEU A 68 3.56 -0.54 -6.19
C LEU A 68 2.58 -0.38 -7.35
N GLU A 69 1.90 -1.44 -7.79
CA GLU A 69 0.81 -1.35 -8.76
C GLU A 69 -0.29 -0.38 -8.28
N GLU A 70 -0.86 -0.63 -7.10
CA GLU A 70 -1.89 0.23 -6.49
C GLU A 70 -1.41 1.68 -6.30
N VAL A 71 -0.16 1.85 -5.86
CA VAL A 71 0.44 3.18 -5.67
C VAL A 71 0.51 3.93 -7.00
N PHE A 72 0.96 3.27 -8.06
CA PHE A 72 1.07 3.90 -9.37
C PHE A 72 -0.29 4.24 -9.97
N GLU A 73 -1.30 3.38 -9.81
CA GLU A 73 -2.68 3.70 -10.22
C GLU A 73 -3.21 4.94 -9.50
N ALA A 74 -3.03 5.03 -8.17
CA ALA A 74 -3.41 6.21 -7.39
C ALA A 74 -2.67 7.49 -7.82
N LEU A 75 -1.37 7.40 -8.15
CA LEU A 75 -0.55 8.56 -8.50
C LEU A 75 -0.94 9.14 -9.86
N VAL A 76 -1.28 8.30 -10.84
CA VAL A 76 -1.63 8.76 -12.21
C VAL A 76 -3.12 9.11 -12.36
N GLU A 77 -3.98 8.75 -11.41
CA GLU A 77 -5.42 9.05 -11.46
C GLU A 77 -5.71 10.55 -11.26
N SER A 78 -6.39 11.19 -12.20
CA SER A 78 -6.69 12.62 -12.16
C SER A 78 -8.01 12.98 -11.49
N ASP A 79 -8.98 12.06 -11.49
CA ASP A 79 -10.27 12.24 -10.84
C ASP A 79 -10.13 12.09 -9.31
N PRO A 80 -10.53 13.08 -8.51
CA PRO A 80 -10.34 13.03 -7.05
C PRO A 80 -11.09 11.88 -6.36
N ALA A 81 -12.28 11.50 -6.85
CA ALA A 81 -13.08 10.45 -6.22
C ALA A 81 -12.46 9.08 -6.49
N ARG A 82 -12.02 8.84 -7.73
CA ARG A 82 -11.28 7.64 -8.10
C ARG A 82 -9.94 7.55 -7.39
N ARG A 83 -9.16 8.64 -7.37
CA ARG A 83 -7.88 8.69 -6.64
C ARG A 83 -8.05 8.32 -5.17
N ARG A 84 -9.12 8.81 -4.52
CA ARG A 84 -9.43 8.41 -3.14
C ARG A 84 -9.70 6.90 -3.03
N ALA A 85 -10.41 6.31 -3.99
CA ALA A 85 -10.65 4.86 -4.01
C ALA A 85 -9.33 4.08 -4.15
N GLU A 86 -8.46 4.46 -5.08
CA GLU A 86 -7.15 3.82 -5.24
C GLU A 86 -6.28 3.94 -3.97
N LEU A 87 -6.28 5.10 -3.32
CA LEU A 87 -5.56 5.27 -2.04
C LEU A 87 -6.11 4.38 -0.91
N VAL A 88 -7.40 4.03 -0.95
CA VAL A 88 -7.97 3.04 -0.03
C VAL A 88 -7.47 1.63 -0.39
N GLN A 89 -7.38 1.30 -1.68
CA GLN A 89 -6.81 0.02 -2.13
C GLN A 89 -5.33 -0.12 -1.72
N VAL A 90 -4.52 0.93 -1.90
CA VAL A 90 -3.13 0.99 -1.39
C VAL A 90 -3.06 0.68 0.10
N ALA A 91 -3.91 1.31 0.92
CA ALA A 91 -3.92 1.08 2.36
C ALA A 91 -4.35 -0.36 2.71
N ALA A 92 -5.29 -0.94 1.96
CA ALA A 92 -5.74 -2.32 2.15
C ALA A 92 -4.64 -3.33 1.78
N VAL A 93 -3.90 -3.12 0.69
CA VAL A 93 -2.77 -3.96 0.31
C VAL A 93 -1.63 -3.89 1.33
N ALA A 94 -1.31 -2.69 1.80
CA ALA A 94 -0.32 -2.52 2.87
C ALA A 94 -0.74 -3.24 4.17
N ALA A 95 -2.03 -3.19 4.52
CA ALA A 95 -2.56 -3.96 5.65
C ALA A 95 -2.41 -5.48 5.41
N ALA A 96 -2.74 -5.97 4.22
CA ALA A 96 -2.60 -7.39 3.87
C ALA A 96 -1.15 -7.89 3.95
N GLU A 97 -0.18 -7.06 3.56
CA GLU A 97 1.26 -7.36 3.72
C GLU A 97 1.66 -7.46 5.20
N ILE A 98 1.19 -6.53 6.05
CA ILE A 98 1.39 -6.59 7.51
C ILE A 98 0.87 -7.91 8.07
N GLU A 99 -0.34 -8.33 7.68
CA GLU A 99 -0.88 -9.62 8.13
C GLU A 99 -0.01 -10.80 7.68
N ALA A 100 0.56 -10.74 6.48
CA ALA A 100 1.45 -11.78 5.97
C ALA A 100 2.74 -11.87 6.79
N ILE A 101 3.31 -10.71 7.16
CA ILE A 101 4.47 -10.61 8.06
C ILE A 101 4.13 -11.21 9.42
N ASP A 102 2.99 -10.85 10.01
CA ASP A 102 2.56 -11.35 11.32
C ASP A 102 2.37 -12.88 11.32
N ARG A 103 1.76 -13.43 10.26
CA ARG A 103 1.60 -14.88 10.07
C ARG A 103 2.95 -15.59 9.96
N ALA A 104 3.90 -15.01 9.22
CA ALA A 104 5.24 -15.56 9.06
C ALA A 104 6.02 -15.55 10.40
N ALA A 105 5.87 -14.48 11.18
CA ALA A 105 6.49 -14.36 12.51
C ALA A 105 5.93 -15.39 13.51
N ALA A 106 4.60 -15.57 13.53
CA ALA A 106 3.95 -16.56 14.39
C ALA A 106 4.38 -18.00 14.06
N THR A 107 4.52 -18.32 12.77
CA THR A 107 5.00 -19.63 12.31
C THR A 107 6.44 -19.89 12.76
N SER A 108 7.31 -18.89 12.63
CA SER A 108 8.71 -18.97 13.04
C SER A 108 8.87 -19.16 14.57
N ALA A 109 8.01 -18.51 15.36
CA ALA A 109 8.00 -18.65 16.82
C ALA A 109 7.43 -20.01 17.32
N GLY A 110 6.56 -20.64 16.53
CA GLY A 110 5.97 -21.95 16.85
C GLY A 110 6.87 -23.15 16.56
N GLY A 111 7.79 -23.04 15.59
CA GLY A 111 8.73 -24.11 15.21
C GLY A 111 9.99 -24.19 16.08
N ALA A 112 10.22 -23.22 16.97
CA ALA A 112 11.36 -23.20 17.90
C ALA A 112 11.04 -23.80 19.29
N ARG A 113 9.99 -24.61 19.40
CA ARG A 113 9.56 -25.28 20.64
C ARG A 113 9.63 -26.79 20.53
#